data_AF-A0A1I5N7Z1-F1
#
_entry.id   AF-A0A1I5N7Z1-F1
#
_cell.length_a   1.000
_cell.length_b   1.000
_cell.length_c   1.000
_cell.angle_alpha   90.00
_cell.angle_beta   90.00
_cell.angle_gamma   90.00
#
_symmetry.space_group_name_H-M   'P 1'
#
loop_
_entity.id
_entity.type
_entity.pdbx_description
1 polymer ?
#
loop_
_entity_poly.entity_id
_entity_poly.type
_entity_poly.pdbx_seq_one_letter_code
_entity_poly.pdbx_strand_id
1 'polypeptide(L)'
;MVSGLCDKWLGRLSHASQILLCVFSAWALYYTVIPLYKIATLEERIAQRESELEIKNLELNNARVAIEEAKAELYVIRRDDYLRKMVVGDLLECTEPQLFRMVSEGEEFDPYKIVVERIYSRCINESFDRDKAQSNLREEDYRYLSGVVDDLKSTLIDMRETMISDMDTLETRARKDKAVLEPKGPSLQGLDDLYSSFGLKLMSEEQEFEDAVRRTIFAMVMDYSGRVHSEILKLRSINWPEPLEPLQ
;
A
#
# COMPACT_ATOMS: atom_id res chain seq x y z
N MET A 1 -60.04 98.02 -31.03
CA MET A 1 -60.35 96.83 -30.21
C MET A 1 -59.55 95.62 -30.71
N VAL A 2 -58.28 95.52 -30.34
CA VAL A 2 -57.45 94.31 -30.65
C VAL A 2 -56.60 93.89 -29.42
N SER A 3 -56.46 94.78 -28.43
CA SER A 3 -55.60 94.61 -27.26
C SER A 3 -56.08 93.57 -26.24
N GLY A 4 -57.40 93.33 -26.10
CA GLY A 4 -57.92 92.39 -25.09
C GLY A 4 -57.84 90.90 -25.45
N LEU A 5 -57.65 90.56 -26.73
CA LEU A 5 -57.51 89.17 -27.21
C LEU A 5 -56.06 88.67 -27.12
N CYS A 6 -55.08 89.55 -27.34
CA CYS A 6 -53.66 89.19 -27.23
C CYS A 6 -53.26 88.85 -25.78
N ASP A 7 -53.77 89.57 -24.79
CA ASP A 7 -53.44 89.33 -23.37
C ASP A 7 -53.90 87.96 -22.86
N LYS A 8 -55.11 87.53 -23.23
CA LYS A 8 -55.62 86.19 -22.89
C LYS A 8 -54.85 85.07 -23.57
N TRP A 9 -54.33 85.32 -24.78
CA TRP A 9 -53.52 84.36 -25.51
C TRP A 9 -52.09 84.26 -24.94
N LEU A 10 -51.50 85.37 -24.53
CA LEU A 10 -50.17 85.42 -23.93
C LEU A 10 -50.11 84.62 -22.61
N GLY A 11 -51.12 84.76 -21.76
CA GLY A 11 -51.23 83.99 -20.51
C GLY A 11 -51.37 82.47 -20.76
N ARG A 12 -52.13 82.07 -21.78
CA ARG A 12 -52.28 80.65 -22.16
C ARG A 12 -50.99 80.06 -22.73
N LEU A 13 -50.24 80.83 -23.51
CA LEU A 13 -48.95 80.42 -24.06
C LEU A 13 -47.87 80.28 -22.97
N SER A 14 -47.90 81.18 -21.98
CA SER A 14 -47.05 81.09 -20.78
C SER A 14 -47.31 79.80 -19.99
N HIS A 15 -48.58 79.50 -19.68
CA HIS A 15 -48.94 78.25 -19.00
C HIS A 15 -48.59 77.00 -19.84
N ALA A 16 -48.76 77.05 -21.16
CA ALA A 16 -48.33 75.96 -22.04
C ALA A 16 -46.82 75.74 -21.99
N SER A 17 -46.02 76.82 -21.96
CA SER A 17 -44.56 76.71 -21.82
C SER A 17 -44.15 76.13 -20.46
N GLN A 18 -44.83 76.49 -19.38
CA GLN A 18 -44.56 75.95 -18.04
C GLN A 18 -44.88 74.46 -17.95
N ILE A 19 -46.00 74.03 -18.54
CA ILE A 19 -46.36 72.61 -18.63
C ILE A 19 -45.33 71.86 -19.47
N LEU A 20 -44.95 72.40 -20.63
CA LEU A 20 -43.96 71.79 -21.50
C LEU A 20 -42.60 71.66 -20.80
N LEU A 21 -42.19 72.66 -20.04
CA LEU A 21 -40.93 72.69 -19.29
C LEU A 21 -40.96 71.69 -18.13
N CYS A 22 -42.10 71.53 -17.43
CA CYS A 22 -42.30 70.48 -16.43
C CYS A 22 -42.29 69.07 -17.02
N VAL A 23 -42.93 68.86 -18.17
CA VAL A 23 -42.92 67.57 -18.85
C VAL A 23 -41.51 67.25 -19.35
N PHE A 24 -40.80 68.24 -19.92
CA PHE A 24 -39.44 68.06 -20.41
C PHE A 24 -38.45 67.80 -19.27
N SER A 25 -38.61 68.45 -18.11
CA SER A 25 -37.77 68.20 -16.95
C SER A 25 -38.06 66.83 -16.31
N ALA A 26 -39.32 66.42 -16.21
CA ALA A 26 -39.69 65.07 -15.79
C ALA A 26 -39.17 64.01 -16.78
N TRP A 27 -39.24 64.29 -18.08
CA TRP A 27 -38.70 63.44 -19.13
C TRP A 27 -37.17 63.34 -19.03
N ALA A 28 -36.47 64.48 -18.89
CA ALA A 28 -35.03 64.50 -18.69
C ALA A 28 -34.62 63.73 -17.43
N LEU A 29 -35.29 63.91 -16.29
CA LEU A 29 -35.06 63.14 -15.07
C LEU A 29 -35.27 61.63 -15.27
N TYR A 30 -36.35 61.27 -15.97
CA TYR A 30 -36.68 59.87 -16.25
C TYR A 30 -35.63 59.19 -17.14
N TYR A 31 -35.12 59.90 -18.16
CA TYR A 31 -34.16 59.34 -19.12
C TYR A 31 -32.69 59.51 -18.73
N THR A 32 -32.34 60.39 -17.78
CA THR A 32 -30.94 60.61 -17.37
C THR A 32 -30.65 60.04 -15.99
N VAL A 33 -31.43 60.41 -14.97
CA VAL A 33 -31.09 60.09 -13.58
C VAL A 33 -31.46 58.65 -13.23
N ILE A 34 -32.64 58.17 -13.63
CA ILE A 34 -33.06 56.79 -13.34
C ILE A 34 -32.10 55.76 -13.96
N PRO A 35 -31.68 55.88 -15.23
CA PRO A 35 -30.69 54.97 -15.81
C PRO A 35 -29.33 55.04 -15.10
N LEU A 36 -28.89 56.22 -14.67
CA LEU A 36 -27.59 56.40 -13.99
C LEU A 36 -27.54 55.62 -12.67
N TYR A 37 -28.61 55.68 -11.86
CA TYR A 37 -28.73 54.86 -10.65
C TYR A 37 -28.80 53.35 -10.94
N LYS A 38 -29.50 52.96 -12.03
CA LYS A 38 -29.56 51.55 -12.43
C LYS A 38 -28.18 51.01 -12.85
N ILE A 39 -27.36 51.82 -13.52
CA ILE A 39 -26.00 51.44 -13.92
C ILE A 39 -25.09 51.31 -12.70
N ALA A 40 -25.06 52.31 -11.82
CA ALA A 40 -24.21 52.27 -10.63
C ALA A 40 -24.54 51.07 -9.70
N THR A 41 -25.83 50.77 -9.51
CA THR A 41 -26.26 49.60 -8.72
C THR A 41 -25.97 48.26 -9.41
N LEU A 42 -25.94 48.23 -10.75
CA LEU A 42 -25.51 47.06 -11.51
C LEU A 42 -24.00 46.82 -11.37
N GLU A 43 -23.19 47.86 -11.50
CA GLU A 43 -21.72 47.77 -11.35
C GLU A 43 -21.33 47.30 -9.95
N GLU A 44 -21.96 47.83 -8.90
CA GLU A 44 -21.72 47.38 -7.52
C GLU A 44 -22.07 45.90 -7.34
N ARG A 45 -23.20 45.44 -7.91
CA ARG A 45 -23.59 44.03 -7.86
C ARG A 45 -22.64 43.14 -8.66
N ILE A 46 -22.13 43.60 -9.80
CA ILE A 46 -21.14 42.86 -10.59
C ILE A 46 -19.85 42.71 -9.79
N ALA A 47 -19.34 43.80 -9.21
CA ALA A 47 -18.12 43.76 -8.41
C ALA A 47 -18.25 42.83 -7.18
N GLN A 48 -19.40 42.86 -6.48
CA GLN A 48 -19.68 41.93 -5.39
C GLN A 48 -19.67 40.48 -5.87
N ARG A 49 -20.33 40.18 -6.99
CA ARG A 49 -20.35 38.82 -7.56
C ARG A 49 -18.99 38.34 -8.03
N GLU A 50 -18.17 39.22 -8.62
CA GLU A 50 -16.81 38.87 -9.01
C GLU A 50 -15.95 38.51 -7.80
N SER A 51 -16.02 39.29 -6.71
CA SER A 51 -15.30 38.98 -5.47
C SER A 51 -15.78 37.68 -4.81
N GLU A 52 -17.08 37.43 -4.79
CA GLU A 52 -17.65 36.16 -4.28
C GLU A 52 -17.14 34.97 -5.10
N LEU A 53 -17.06 35.13 -6.42
CA LEU A 53 -16.64 34.08 -7.34
C LEU A 53 -15.14 33.79 -7.22
N GLU A 54 -14.31 34.81 -7.03
CA GLU A 54 -12.88 34.67 -6.77
C GLU A 54 -12.64 33.90 -5.46
N ILE A 55 -13.35 34.26 -4.38
CA ILE A 55 -13.27 33.56 -3.10
C ILE A 55 -13.68 32.10 -3.26
N LYS A 56 -14.79 31.83 -3.97
CA LYS A 56 -15.26 30.46 -4.20
C LYS A 56 -14.30 29.63 -5.04
N ASN A 57 -13.66 30.23 -6.04
CA ASN A 57 -12.62 29.55 -6.83
C ASN A 57 -11.39 29.21 -5.98
N LEU A 58 -10.98 30.12 -5.08
CA LEU A 58 -9.87 29.86 -4.17
C LEU A 58 -10.21 28.74 -3.17
N GLU A 59 -11.42 28.74 -2.60
CA GLU A 59 -11.91 27.64 -1.75
C GLU A 59 -11.92 26.30 -2.51
N LEU A 60 -12.36 26.29 -3.77
CA LEU A 60 -12.43 25.09 -4.59
C LEU A 60 -11.04 24.54 -4.93
N ASN A 61 -10.09 25.43 -5.26
CA ASN A 61 -8.69 25.04 -5.48
C ASN A 61 -8.06 24.44 -4.22
N ASN A 62 -8.26 25.07 -3.06
CA ASN A 62 -7.76 24.55 -1.78
C ASN A 62 -8.38 23.19 -1.44
N ALA A 63 -9.69 23.03 -1.65
CA ALA A 63 -10.37 21.75 -1.44
C ALA A 63 -9.86 20.67 -2.40
N ARG A 64 -9.56 21.02 -3.66
CA ARG A 64 -8.98 20.09 -4.64
C ARG A 64 -7.59 19.62 -4.21
N VAL A 65 -6.72 20.54 -3.78
CA VAL A 65 -5.37 20.20 -3.28
C VAL A 65 -5.48 19.26 -2.07
N ALA A 66 -6.32 19.60 -1.09
CA ALA A 66 -6.53 18.76 0.10
C ALA A 66 -7.07 17.35 -0.24
N ILE A 67 -7.93 17.22 -1.25
CA ILE A 67 -8.42 15.93 -1.72
C ILE A 67 -7.30 15.09 -2.36
N GLU A 68 -6.44 15.70 -3.17
CA GLU A 68 -5.33 14.99 -3.80
C GLU A 68 -4.28 14.54 -2.76
N GLU A 69 -3.97 15.39 -1.77
CA GLU A 69 -3.12 15.03 -0.63
C GLU A 69 -3.73 13.83 0.14
N ALA A 70 -5.01 13.91 0.51
CA ALA A 70 -5.69 12.83 1.22
C ALA A 70 -5.73 11.52 0.41
N LYS A 71 -5.90 11.59 -0.92
CA LYS A 71 -5.82 10.41 -1.79
C LYS A 71 -4.43 9.79 -1.81
N ALA A 72 -3.38 10.62 -1.83
CA ALA A 72 -2.00 10.15 -1.79
C ALA A 72 -1.70 9.45 -0.46
N GLU A 73 -2.09 10.04 0.66
CA GLU A 73 -1.93 9.43 2.00
C GLU A 73 -2.70 8.11 2.13
N LEU A 74 -3.98 8.09 1.71
CA LEU A 74 -4.80 6.87 1.73
C LEU A 74 -4.21 5.76 0.85
N TYR A 75 -3.58 6.13 -0.26
CA TYR A 75 -2.91 5.16 -1.11
C TYR A 75 -1.70 4.52 -0.41
N VAL A 76 -0.86 5.32 0.26
CA VAL A 76 0.28 4.80 1.04
C VAL A 76 -0.18 3.81 2.10
N ILE A 77 -1.21 4.17 2.86
CA ILE A 77 -1.80 3.28 3.90
C ILE A 77 -2.30 1.98 3.28
N ARG A 78 -3.04 2.05 2.16
CA ARG A 78 -3.56 0.87 1.48
C ARG A 78 -2.46 -0.03 0.93
N ARG A 79 -1.42 0.57 0.35
CA ARG A 79 -0.25 -0.15 -0.18
C ARG A 79 0.46 -0.92 0.93
N ASP A 80 0.68 -0.30 2.07
CA ASP A 80 1.37 -0.91 3.21
C ASP A 80 0.51 -2.02 3.86
N ASP A 81 -0.80 -1.82 3.96
CA ASP A 81 -1.74 -2.84 4.44
C ASP A 81 -1.78 -4.05 3.48
N TYR A 82 -1.85 -3.79 2.17
CA TYR A 82 -1.78 -4.82 1.14
C TYR A 82 -0.50 -5.65 1.26
N LEU A 83 0.66 -5.00 1.32
CA LEU A 83 1.95 -5.66 1.47
C LEU A 83 2.02 -6.51 2.75
N ARG A 84 1.50 -5.98 3.87
CA ARG A 84 1.43 -6.73 5.13
C ARG A 84 0.55 -7.97 5.01
N LYS A 85 -0.63 -7.83 4.40
CA LYS A 85 -1.57 -8.93 4.19
C LYS A 85 -0.96 -10.00 3.30
N MET A 86 -0.39 -9.62 2.16
CA MET A 86 0.26 -10.55 1.23
C MET A 86 1.42 -11.28 1.90
N VAL A 87 2.28 -10.58 2.66
CA VAL A 87 3.41 -11.22 3.34
C VAL A 87 2.93 -12.20 4.41
N VAL A 88 2.09 -11.74 5.35
CA VAL A 88 1.69 -12.54 6.51
C VAL A 88 0.66 -13.61 6.16
N GLY A 89 -0.27 -13.28 5.26
CA GLY A 89 -1.37 -14.13 4.86
C GLY A 89 -0.98 -15.15 3.80
N ASP A 90 -0.22 -14.77 2.78
CA ASP A 90 -0.04 -15.62 1.60
C ASP A 90 1.39 -16.12 1.40
N LEU A 91 2.41 -15.30 1.72
CA LEU A 91 3.81 -15.70 1.53
C LEU A 91 4.37 -16.51 2.70
N LEU A 92 3.94 -16.24 3.93
CA LEU A 92 4.38 -17.04 5.08
C LEU A 92 3.86 -18.48 5.03
N GLU A 93 2.73 -18.74 4.38
CA GLU A 93 2.26 -20.11 4.09
C GLU A 93 3.29 -20.90 3.26
N CYS A 94 4.06 -20.22 2.41
CA CYS A 94 5.17 -20.82 1.67
C CYS A 94 6.34 -21.24 2.59
N THR A 95 6.36 -20.84 3.86
CA THR A 95 7.43 -21.15 4.84
C THR A 95 7.03 -22.14 5.91
N GLU A 96 5.73 -22.32 6.14
CA GLU A 96 5.26 -23.21 7.19
C GLU A 96 5.80 -24.63 6.94
N PRO A 97 6.59 -25.18 7.88
CA PRO A 97 7.00 -26.55 7.78
C PRO A 97 5.74 -27.39 7.96
N GLN A 98 5.46 -28.26 6.98
CA GLN A 98 4.38 -29.25 7.06
C GLN A 98 4.57 -30.27 8.18
N LEU A 99 5.51 -30.05 9.11
CA LEU A 99 5.69 -30.80 10.35
C LEU A 99 4.35 -31.11 11.02
N PHE A 100 3.43 -30.15 11.09
CA PHE A 100 2.10 -30.37 11.68
C PHE A 100 1.13 -31.14 10.77
N ARG A 101 1.33 -31.09 9.45
CA ARG A 101 0.43 -31.69 8.44
C ARG A 101 0.81 -33.14 8.12
N MET A 102 2.09 -33.44 7.95
CA MET A 102 2.61 -34.79 7.68
C MET A 102 2.36 -35.75 8.85
N VAL A 103 2.52 -35.29 10.09
CA VAL A 103 2.19 -36.08 11.29
C VAL A 103 0.69 -36.40 11.37
N SER A 104 -0.17 -35.54 10.83
CA SER A 104 -1.62 -35.76 10.82
C SER A 104 -2.09 -36.77 9.76
N GLU A 105 -1.32 -36.96 8.69
CA GLU A 105 -1.66 -37.83 7.56
C GLU A 105 -1.00 -39.23 7.65
N GLY A 106 -0.19 -39.47 8.68
CA GLY A 106 0.43 -40.77 8.93
C GLY A 106 1.60 -41.10 8.00
N GLU A 107 2.13 -40.11 7.27
CA GLU A 107 3.33 -40.27 6.44
C GLU A 107 4.59 -40.29 7.31
N GLU A 108 5.60 -41.07 6.90
CA GLU A 108 6.91 -41.06 7.54
C GLU A 108 7.56 -39.69 7.33
N PHE A 109 7.89 -39.02 8.44
CA PHE A 109 8.48 -37.70 8.42
C PHE A 109 9.91 -37.76 7.86
N ASP A 110 10.08 -37.25 6.64
CA ASP A 110 11.40 -37.04 6.03
C ASP A 110 11.70 -35.53 5.93
N PRO A 111 12.54 -34.98 6.84
CA PRO A 111 12.93 -33.58 6.77
C PRO A 111 13.69 -33.23 5.49
N TYR A 112 14.34 -34.19 4.82
CA TYR A 112 15.02 -33.98 3.54
C TYR A 112 14.03 -33.66 2.42
N LYS A 113 12.94 -34.45 2.35
CA LYS A 113 11.85 -34.27 1.38
C LYS A 113 11.24 -32.85 1.44
N ILE A 114 11.11 -32.27 2.63
CA ILE A 114 10.55 -30.91 2.84
C ILE A 114 11.35 -29.84 2.09
N VAL A 115 12.69 -29.91 2.13
CA VAL A 115 13.56 -28.93 1.47
C VAL A 115 13.61 -29.19 -0.04
N VAL A 116 13.69 -30.46 -0.44
CA VAL A 116 13.87 -30.84 -1.85
C VAL A 116 12.60 -30.64 -2.67
N GLU A 117 11.42 -30.99 -2.17
CA GLU A 117 10.19 -30.91 -2.98
C GLU A 117 9.59 -29.50 -3.04
N ARG A 118 9.97 -28.61 -2.11
CA ARG A 118 9.39 -27.26 -2.04
C ARG A 118 10.02 -26.31 -3.05
N ILE A 119 9.22 -25.91 -4.04
CA ILE A 119 9.57 -24.90 -5.04
C ILE A 119 8.96 -23.56 -4.62
N TYR A 120 9.71 -22.77 -3.84
CA TYR A 120 9.27 -21.47 -3.33
C TYR A 120 8.80 -20.53 -4.44
N SER A 121 9.46 -20.54 -5.60
CA SER A 121 9.10 -19.70 -6.74
C SER A 121 7.67 -19.95 -7.23
N ARG A 122 7.21 -21.21 -7.25
CA ARG A 122 5.83 -21.55 -7.62
C ARG A 122 4.85 -21.01 -6.58
N CYS A 123 5.10 -21.27 -5.30
CA CYS A 123 4.23 -20.83 -4.21
C CYS A 123 4.08 -19.29 -4.20
N ILE A 124 5.20 -18.57 -4.32
CA ILE A 124 5.21 -17.10 -4.37
C ILE A 124 4.42 -16.58 -5.58
N ASN A 125 4.60 -17.17 -6.77
CA ASN A 125 3.84 -16.76 -7.96
C ASN A 125 2.33 -16.97 -7.76
N GLU A 126 1.93 -18.13 -7.24
CA GLU A 126 0.52 -18.44 -6.97
C GLU A 126 -0.10 -17.48 -5.93
N SER A 127 0.66 -17.08 -4.91
CA SER A 127 0.22 -16.07 -3.95
C SER A 127 0.06 -14.70 -4.60
N PHE A 128 0.99 -14.28 -5.47
CA PHE A 128 0.91 -13.01 -6.21
C PHE A 128 -0.29 -12.95 -7.16
N ASP A 129 -0.56 -14.05 -7.87
CA ASP A 129 -1.68 -14.14 -8.81
C ASP A 129 -3.04 -14.12 -8.09
N ARG A 130 -3.14 -14.81 -6.95
CA ARG A 130 -4.35 -14.92 -6.13
C ARG A 130 -4.79 -13.56 -5.58
N ASP A 131 -3.84 -12.78 -5.10
CA ASP A 131 -4.09 -11.49 -4.46
C ASP A 131 -4.37 -10.35 -5.46
N LYS A 132 -4.20 -10.61 -6.76
CA LYS A 132 -4.38 -9.62 -7.84
C LYS A 132 -3.61 -8.33 -7.55
N ALA A 133 -2.32 -8.46 -7.20
CA ALA A 133 -1.44 -7.34 -6.84
C ALA A 133 -1.56 -6.13 -7.79
N GLN A 134 -1.63 -6.41 -9.10
CA GLN A 134 -1.77 -5.42 -10.17
C GLN A 134 -3.01 -4.52 -10.03
N SER A 135 -4.08 -5.00 -9.38
CA SER A 135 -5.31 -4.24 -9.17
C SER A 135 -5.30 -3.37 -7.91
N ASN A 136 -4.40 -3.66 -6.96
CA ASN A 136 -4.32 -2.97 -5.66
C ASN A 136 -3.23 -1.91 -5.61
N LEU A 137 -2.25 -2.00 -6.52
CA LEU A 137 -1.07 -1.13 -6.58
C LEU A 137 -1.08 -0.28 -7.85
N ARG A 138 -0.46 0.89 -7.79
CA ARG A 138 -0.06 1.65 -8.99
C ARG A 138 0.90 0.79 -9.81
N GLU A 139 0.93 1.03 -11.11
CA GLU A 139 1.75 0.23 -12.03
C GLU A 139 3.25 0.27 -11.67
N GLU A 140 3.76 1.42 -11.24
CA GLU A 140 5.15 1.61 -10.81
C GLU A 140 5.47 0.84 -9.53
N ASP A 141 4.60 0.94 -8.52
CA ASP A 141 4.75 0.19 -7.27
C ASP A 141 4.63 -1.32 -7.51
N TYR A 142 3.74 -1.75 -8.41
CA TYR A 142 3.64 -3.14 -8.82
C TYR A 142 4.91 -3.63 -9.51
N ARG A 143 5.45 -2.87 -10.47
CA ARG A 143 6.71 -3.20 -11.15
C ARG A 143 7.87 -3.28 -10.15
N TYR A 144 7.94 -2.35 -9.20
CA TYR A 144 8.95 -2.36 -8.14
C TYR A 144 8.81 -3.59 -7.24
N LEU A 145 7.61 -3.84 -6.72
CA LEU A 145 7.33 -5.00 -5.86
C LEU A 145 7.65 -6.32 -6.59
N SER A 146 7.27 -6.44 -7.87
CA SER A 146 7.59 -7.61 -8.68
C SER A 146 9.09 -7.85 -8.78
N GLY A 147 9.89 -6.80 -9.01
CA GLY A 147 11.35 -6.91 -9.03
C GLY A 147 11.92 -7.40 -7.70
N VAL A 148 11.49 -6.80 -6.58
CA VAL A 148 11.92 -7.22 -5.24
C VAL A 148 11.54 -8.69 -4.96
N VAL A 149 10.39 -9.12 -5.45
CA VAL A 149 9.91 -10.50 -5.29
C VAL A 149 10.68 -11.49 -6.15
N ASP A 150 11.11 -11.09 -7.34
CA ASP A 150 11.98 -11.91 -8.18
C ASP A 150 13.38 -12.06 -7.55
N ASP A 151 13.93 -11.01 -6.95
CA ASP A 151 15.18 -11.07 -6.18
C ASP A 151 15.06 -12.00 -4.96
N LEU A 152 13.92 -11.94 -4.26
CA LEU A 152 13.61 -12.88 -3.18
C LEU A 152 13.56 -14.31 -3.69
N LYS A 153 12.89 -14.60 -4.82
CA LYS A 153 12.83 -15.95 -5.39
C LYS A 153 14.22 -16.51 -5.66
N SER A 154 15.10 -15.71 -6.27
CA SER A 154 16.49 -16.09 -6.53
C SER A 154 17.23 -16.38 -5.22
N THR A 155 17.10 -15.51 -4.22
CA THR A 155 17.70 -15.71 -2.89
C THR A 155 17.25 -17.02 -2.25
N LEU A 156 15.95 -17.34 -2.31
CA LEU A 156 15.41 -18.58 -1.75
C LEU A 156 15.86 -19.83 -2.51
N ILE A 157 16.06 -19.74 -3.84
CA ILE A 157 16.64 -20.82 -4.64
C ILE A 157 18.08 -21.09 -4.19
N ASP A 158 18.91 -20.05 -4.08
CA ASP A 158 20.32 -20.18 -3.68
C ASP A 158 20.45 -20.77 -2.26
N MET A 159 19.59 -20.32 -1.33
CA MET A 159 19.53 -20.87 0.03
C MET A 159 19.16 -22.35 0.02
N ARG A 160 18.20 -22.75 -0.83
CA ARG A 160 17.77 -24.15 -0.98
C ARG A 160 18.89 -25.01 -1.53
N GLU A 161 19.55 -24.57 -2.60
CA GLU A 161 20.66 -25.33 -3.22
C GLU A 161 21.83 -25.51 -2.26
N THR A 162 22.18 -24.46 -1.51
CA THR A 162 23.20 -24.52 -0.46
C THR A 162 22.82 -25.55 0.60
N MET A 163 21.57 -25.51 1.07
CA MET A 163 21.07 -26.43 2.08
C MET A 163 21.08 -27.89 1.62
N ILE A 164 20.65 -28.17 0.38
CA ILE A 164 20.70 -29.52 -0.21
C ILE A 164 22.15 -30.02 -0.26
N SER A 165 23.08 -29.19 -0.74
CA SER A 165 24.51 -29.52 -0.77
C SER A 165 25.09 -29.80 0.63
N ASP A 166 24.71 -29.00 1.63
CA ASP A 166 25.18 -29.19 3.00
C ASP A 166 24.66 -30.50 3.60
N MET A 167 23.41 -30.88 3.29
CA MET A 167 22.78 -32.14 3.72
C MET A 167 23.42 -33.34 3.02
N ASP A 168 23.61 -33.29 1.71
CA ASP A 168 24.20 -34.38 0.92
C ASP A 168 25.64 -34.70 1.35
N THR A 169 26.40 -33.66 1.76
CA THR A 169 27.78 -33.82 2.22
C THR A 169 27.89 -34.10 3.72
N LEU A 170 26.81 -33.97 4.49
CA LEU A 170 26.82 -34.05 5.95
C LEU A 170 27.41 -35.36 6.45
N GLU A 171 26.93 -36.50 5.94
CA GLU A 171 27.37 -37.81 6.41
C GLU A 171 28.88 -38.00 6.19
N THR A 172 29.38 -37.60 5.01
CA THR A 172 30.81 -37.69 4.67
C THR A 172 31.66 -36.79 5.57
N ARG A 173 31.17 -35.59 5.91
CA ARG A 173 31.83 -34.68 6.86
C ARG A 173 31.81 -35.25 8.28
N ALA A 174 30.66 -35.77 8.72
CA ALA A 174 30.44 -36.33 10.05
C ALA A 174 31.28 -37.59 10.33
N ARG A 175 31.53 -38.42 9.30
CA ARG A 175 32.43 -39.59 9.42
C ARG A 175 33.90 -39.17 9.62
N LYS A 176 34.30 -37.98 9.15
CA LYS A 176 35.64 -37.41 9.38
C LYS A 176 35.74 -36.64 10.68
N ASP A 177 34.68 -35.91 11.01
CA ASP A 177 34.58 -35.07 12.20
C ASP A 177 33.19 -35.16 12.83
N LYS A 178 33.08 -35.90 13.95
CA LYS A 178 31.82 -36.09 14.67
C LYS A 178 31.32 -34.78 15.32
N ALA A 179 32.15 -33.73 15.44
CA ALA A 179 31.75 -32.45 16.04
C ALA A 179 30.79 -31.64 15.16
N VAL A 180 30.66 -32.00 13.88
CA VAL A 180 29.67 -31.41 12.94
C VAL A 180 28.24 -31.84 13.27
N LEU A 181 28.07 -32.93 14.04
CA LEU A 181 26.76 -33.46 14.40
C LEU A 181 26.18 -32.74 15.62
N GLU A 182 24.88 -32.52 15.58
CA GLU A 182 24.12 -31.96 16.70
C GLU A 182 24.16 -32.89 17.92
N PRO A 183 24.55 -32.38 19.10
CA PRO A 183 24.54 -33.16 20.32
C PRO A 183 23.13 -33.64 20.67
N LYS A 184 23.07 -34.69 21.49
CA LYS A 184 21.81 -35.15 22.05
C LYS A 184 21.23 -34.06 22.97
N GLY A 185 19.92 -33.85 22.89
CA GLY A 185 19.22 -33.01 23.85
C GLY A 185 19.30 -33.62 25.27
N PRO A 186 19.10 -32.81 26.32
CA PRO A 186 19.24 -33.26 27.72
C PRO A 186 18.41 -34.50 28.05
N SER A 187 17.21 -34.61 27.48
CA SER A 187 16.31 -35.75 27.71
C SER A 187 16.80 -37.06 27.11
N LEU A 188 17.36 -37.03 25.89
CA LEU A 188 17.93 -38.23 25.25
C LEU A 188 19.21 -38.66 25.94
N GLN A 189 20.05 -37.69 26.32
CA GLN A 189 21.28 -37.97 27.06
C GLN A 189 20.98 -38.61 28.43
N GLY A 190 19.99 -38.10 29.17
CA GLY A 190 19.57 -38.70 30.44
C GLY A 190 19.01 -40.12 30.29
N LEU A 191 18.39 -40.45 29.15
CA LEU A 191 17.94 -41.81 28.86
C LEU A 191 19.13 -42.75 28.62
N ASP A 192 20.12 -42.33 27.84
CA ASP A 192 21.34 -43.12 27.60
C ASP A 192 22.13 -43.35 28.90
N ASP A 193 22.24 -42.32 29.74
CA ASP A 193 22.87 -42.40 31.05
C ASP A 193 22.16 -43.41 31.96
N LEU A 194 20.82 -43.44 31.92
CA LEU A 194 20.03 -44.41 32.67
C LEU A 194 20.28 -45.85 32.17
N TYR A 195 20.24 -46.09 30.86
CA TYR A 195 20.44 -47.44 30.31
C TYR A 195 21.87 -47.95 30.53
N SER A 196 22.87 -47.07 30.38
CA SER A 196 24.27 -47.41 30.64
C SER A 196 24.51 -47.74 32.12
N SER A 197 23.76 -47.13 33.05
CA SER A 197 23.81 -47.50 34.48
C SER A 197 23.37 -48.95 34.76
N PHE A 198 22.55 -49.54 33.88
CA PHE A 198 22.15 -50.95 33.93
C PHE A 198 23.04 -51.87 33.08
N GLY A 199 24.12 -51.35 32.49
CA GLY A 199 24.99 -52.12 31.58
C GLY A 199 24.33 -52.43 30.23
N LEU A 200 23.25 -51.75 29.88
CA LEU A 200 22.54 -51.89 28.62
C LEU A 200 22.98 -50.77 27.67
N LYS A 201 23.09 -51.08 26.37
CA LYS A 201 23.28 -50.07 25.32
C LYS A 201 21.96 -49.93 24.55
N LEU A 202 21.44 -48.70 24.48
CA LEU A 202 20.17 -48.43 23.81
C LEU A 202 20.26 -48.67 22.29
N MET A 203 21.42 -48.34 21.70
CA MET A 203 21.67 -48.37 20.26
C MET A 203 23.09 -48.83 19.95
N SER A 204 23.29 -49.45 18.78
CA SER A 204 24.64 -49.71 18.25
C SER A 204 25.36 -48.41 17.90
N GLU A 205 26.69 -48.43 17.73
CA GLU A 205 27.43 -47.21 17.33
C GLU A 205 26.97 -46.66 15.98
N GLU A 206 26.64 -47.53 15.01
CA GLU A 206 26.10 -47.08 13.72
C GLU A 206 24.71 -46.48 13.88
N GLN A 207 23.85 -47.05 14.72
CA GLN A 207 22.53 -46.48 15.02
C GLN A 207 22.64 -45.12 15.73
N GLU A 208 23.58 -44.96 16.66
CA GLU A 208 23.85 -43.67 17.31
C GLU A 208 24.33 -42.61 16.29
N PHE A 209 25.13 -43.03 15.31
CA PHE A 209 25.60 -42.16 14.24
C PHE A 209 24.46 -41.75 13.29
N GLU A 210 23.66 -42.71 12.81
CA GLU A 210 22.50 -42.43 11.95
C GLU A 210 21.49 -41.50 12.64
N ASP A 211 21.20 -41.74 13.92
CA ASP A 211 20.31 -40.90 14.73
C ASP A 211 20.88 -39.49 14.92
N ALA A 212 22.20 -39.35 15.13
CA ALA A 212 22.85 -38.05 15.17
C ALA A 212 22.81 -37.30 13.83
N VAL A 213 23.00 -38.01 12.71
CA VAL A 213 22.84 -37.43 11.36
C VAL A 213 21.40 -36.95 11.17
N ARG A 214 20.39 -37.76 11.49
CA ARG A 214 18.97 -37.37 11.39
C ARG A 214 18.65 -36.13 12.23
N ARG A 215 19.12 -36.05 13.47
CA ARG A 215 18.95 -34.86 14.32
C ARG A 215 19.59 -33.62 13.72
N THR A 216 20.79 -33.77 13.17
CA THR A 216 21.52 -32.67 12.54
C THR A 216 20.78 -32.17 11.32
N ILE A 217 20.31 -33.07 10.44
CA ILE A 217 19.47 -32.72 9.29
C ILE A 217 18.22 -31.97 9.76
N PHE A 218 17.54 -32.47 10.78
CA PHE A 218 16.36 -31.80 11.32
C PHE A 218 16.66 -30.38 11.81
N ALA A 219 17.74 -30.19 12.58
CA ALA A 219 18.15 -28.88 13.05
C ALA A 219 18.49 -27.92 11.90
N MET A 220 19.21 -28.41 10.89
CA MET A 220 19.51 -27.64 9.68
C MET A 220 18.22 -27.23 8.95
N VAL A 221 17.21 -28.10 8.84
CA VAL A 221 15.92 -27.79 8.20
C VAL A 221 15.15 -26.73 8.98
N MET A 222 15.17 -26.78 10.30
CA MET A 222 14.55 -25.76 11.14
C MET A 222 15.24 -24.40 11.01
N ASP A 223 16.58 -24.38 11.00
CA ASP A 223 17.36 -23.16 10.76
C ASP A 223 17.09 -22.58 9.35
N TYR A 224 17.12 -23.44 8.32
CA TYR A 224 16.78 -23.07 6.96
C TYR A 224 15.37 -22.45 6.87
N SER A 225 14.36 -23.11 7.46
CA SER A 225 12.99 -22.59 7.50
C SER A 225 12.92 -21.22 8.19
N GLY A 226 13.63 -21.04 9.30
CA GLY A 226 13.73 -19.75 10.00
C GLY A 226 14.38 -18.66 9.15
N ARG A 227 15.45 -18.98 8.40
CA ARG A 227 16.09 -18.05 7.47
C ARG A 227 15.16 -17.66 6.32
N VAL A 228 14.50 -18.63 5.68
CA VAL A 228 13.50 -18.37 4.63
C VAL A 228 12.39 -17.45 5.17
N HIS A 229 11.86 -17.76 6.35
CA HIS A 229 10.85 -16.93 7.01
C HIS A 229 11.33 -15.49 7.24
N SER A 230 12.57 -15.32 7.70
CA SER A 230 13.17 -14.01 7.88
C SER A 230 13.31 -13.24 6.57
N GLU A 231 13.76 -13.88 5.48
CA GLU A 231 13.88 -13.25 4.17
C GLU A 231 12.52 -12.78 3.64
N ILE A 232 11.47 -13.60 3.77
CA ILE A 232 10.11 -13.20 3.38
C ILE A 232 9.61 -12.01 4.21
N LEU A 233 9.89 -11.99 5.53
CA LEU A 233 9.48 -10.89 6.39
C LEU A 233 10.12 -9.55 6.02
N LYS A 234 11.32 -9.53 5.40
CA LYS A 234 11.97 -8.30 4.94
C LYS A 234 11.12 -7.55 3.91
N LEU A 235 10.25 -8.25 3.18
CA LEU A 235 9.31 -7.61 2.25
C LEU A 235 8.40 -6.59 2.93
N ARG A 236 8.12 -6.71 4.23
CA ARG A 236 7.26 -5.76 4.98
C ARG A 236 7.87 -4.38 5.13
N SER A 237 9.18 -4.26 4.97
CA SER A 237 9.94 -3.03 5.20
C SER A 237 10.73 -2.63 3.96
N ILE A 238 10.20 -2.89 2.77
CA ILE A 238 10.82 -2.45 1.53
C ILE A 238 10.75 -0.93 1.43
N ASN A 239 11.83 -0.33 0.94
CA ASN A 239 11.88 1.10 0.69
C ASN A 239 11.17 1.35 -0.63
N TRP A 240 9.92 1.80 -0.58
CA TRP A 240 9.18 2.16 -1.78
C TRP A 240 9.83 3.36 -2.48
N PRO A 241 9.74 3.45 -3.82
CA PRO A 241 10.11 4.67 -4.53
C PRO A 241 9.27 5.85 -4.01
N GLU A 242 9.85 7.05 -4.02
CA GLU A 242 9.15 8.25 -3.56
C GLU A 242 7.81 8.41 -4.32
N PRO A 243 6.73 8.80 -3.61
CA PRO A 243 5.46 9.04 -4.26
C PRO A 243 5.65 10.16 -5.29
N LEU A 244 5.34 9.87 -6.56
CA LEU A 244 5.26 10.88 -7.61
C LEU A 244 4.44 12.06 -7.11
N GLU A 245 4.98 13.26 -7.30
CA GLU A 245 4.33 14.53 -6.98
C GLU A 245 2.85 14.51 -7.40
N PRO A 246 1.95 15.15 -6.63
CA PRO A 246 0.56 15.25 -7.02
C PRO A 246 0.49 15.80 -8.45
N LEU A 247 -0.24 15.09 -9.32
CA LEU A 247 -0.48 15.47 -10.71
C LEU A 247 -0.85 16.97 -10.77
N GLN A 248 0.08 17.79 -11.28
CA GLN A 248 -0.14 19.22 -11.53
C GLN A 248 -1.27 19.43 -12.53
#